data_AF-A0A940N272-F1
#
_entry.id   AF-A0A940N272-F1
#
_cell.length_a   1.000
_cell.length_b   1.000
_cell.length_c   1.000
_cell.angle_alpha   90.00
_cell.angle_beta   90.00
_cell.angle_gamma   90.00
#
_symmetry.space_group_name_H-M   'P 1'
#
loop_
_entity.id
_entity.type
_entity.pdbx_description
1 polymer ?
#
loop_
_entity_poly.entity_id
_entity_poly.type
_entity_poly.pdbx_seq_one_letter_code
_entity_poly.pdbx_strand_id
1 'polypeptide(L)'
;MQETGGTRHPEPSKLGGTGGGQALVIPRAIRRNVFGNMPRRALATAKARKDVFVGKSEGGTGGFWRRLADGALQPLAVFVPSAKYKPRLGFQARTAKVVRATLAPAFREQLAKAIATARR
;
A
#
# COMPACT_ATOMS: atom_id res chain seq x y z
N MET A 1 9.60 4.34 -0.81
CA MET A 1 8.14 4.61 -0.96
C MET A 1 7.22 3.93 0.07
N GLN A 2 7.66 2.93 0.86
CA GLN A 2 6.85 2.31 1.93
C GLN A 2 7.25 2.72 3.36
N GLU A 3 8.32 3.50 3.50
CA GLU A 3 8.98 3.83 4.76
C GLU A 3 8.41 5.09 5.44
N THR A 4 8.02 6.10 4.66
CA THR A 4 7.54 7.38 5.20
C THR A 4 6.04 7.38 5.51
N GLY A 5 5.31 6.39 4.99
CA GLY A 5 3.85 6.49 4.94
C GLY A 5 3.41 7.71 4.12
N GLY A 6 2.24 8.27 4.43
CA GLY A 6 1.77 9.54 3.88
C GLY A 6 0.46 9.45 3.10
N THR A 7 -0.02 10.61 2.67
CA THR A 7 -1.20 10.72 1.80
C THR A 7 -0.78 10.44 0.37
N ARG A 8 -1.39 9.43 -0.24
CA ARG A 8 -1.23 9.17 -1.67
C ARG A 8 -2.36 9.81 -2.44
N HIS A 9 -1.98 10.45 -3.54
CA HIS A 9 -2.88 10.91 -4.57
C HIS A 9 -2.81 9.95 -5.76
N PRO A 10 -3.87 9.84 -6.56
CA PRO A 10 -3.82 9.09 -7.80
C PRO A 10 -2.82 9.75 -8.76
N GLU A 11 -1.84 8.97 -9.23
CA GLU A 11 -0.93 9.39 -10.28
C GLU A 11 -1.36 8.78 -11.61
N PRO A 12 -1.15 9.48 -12.74
CA PRO A 12 -1.25 8.87 -14.06
C PRO A 12 -0.37 7.63 -14.14
N SER A 13 -0.85 6.59 -14.85
CA SER A 13 -0.09 5.35 -14.94
C SER A 13 1.23 5.56 -15.69
N LYS A 14 2.35 5.28 -15.02
CA LYS A 14 3.70 5.28 -15.62
C LYS A 14 4.04 3.97 -16.37
N LEU A 15 3.18 2.95 -16.27
CA LEU A 15 3.39 1.58 -16.77
C LEU A 15 2.32 1.15 -17.80
N GLY A 16 1.68 2.10 -18.49
CA GLY A 16 0.76 1.81 -19.59
C GLY A 16 -0.65 1.37 -19.17
N GLY A 17 -1.11 1.74 -17.97
CA GLY A 17 -2.51 1.59 -17.56
C GLY A 17 -3.36 2.79 -17.99
N THR A 18 -4.61 2.56 -18.37
CA THR A 18 -5.58 3.58 -18.84
C THR A 18 -6.08 4.56 -17.76
N GLY A 19 -5.50 4.54 -16.55
CA GLY A 19 -5.91 5.42 -15.46
C GLY A 19 -5.28 6.81 -15.60
N GLY A 20 -6.09 7.82 -15.91
CA GLY A 20 -5.67 9.23 -16.01
C GLY A 20 -5.40 9.92 -14.67
N GLY A 21 -5.13 9.15 -13.60
CA GLY A 21 -4.93 9.70 -12.25
C GLY A 21 -6.20 10.26 -11.60
N GLN A 22 -7.40 9.78 -11.97
CA GLN A 22 -8.65 10.36 -11.44
C GLN A 22 -8.98 9.94 -10.01
N ALA A 23 -8.68 8.69 -9.62
CA ALA A 23 -9.02 8.18 -8.29
C ALA A 23 -8.15 6.99 -7.88
N LEU A 24 -7.98 6.81 -6.57
CA LEU A 24 -7.46 5.59 -5.99
C LEU A 24 -8.60 4.61 -5.76
N VAL A 25 -8.40 3.38 -6.23
CA VAL A 25 -9.36 2.29 -6.01
C VAL A 25 -8.99 1.53 -4.76
N ILE A 26 -9.81 1.65 -3.71
CA ILE A 26 -9.60 0.96 -2.44
C ILE A 26 -10.51 -0.28 -2.35
N PRO A 27 -9.95 -1.49 -2.17
CA PRO A 27 -10.75 -2.69 -1.94
C PRO A 27 -11.49 -2.61 -0.60
N ARG A 28 -12.76 -3.01 -0.60
CA ARG A 28 -13.59 -3.18 0.61
C ARG A 28 -13.95 -4.66 0.78
N ALA A 29 -15.18 -5.07 0.43
CA ALA A 29 -15.63 -6.45 0.56
C ALA A 29 -15.13 -7.38 -0.57
N ILE A 30 -14.44 -6.86 -1.59
CA ILE A 30 -13.89 -7.69 -2.67
C ILE A 30 -12.71 -8.55 -2.17
N ARG A 31 -12.61 -9.77 -2.69
CA ARG A 31 -11.55 -10.72 -2.34
C ARG A 31 -10.16 -10.11 -2.58
N ARG A 32 -9.29 -10.24 -1.58
CA ARG A 32 -7.87 -9.88 -1.65
C ARG A 32 -7.01 -11.14 -1.66
N ASN A 33 -5.81 -11.05 -2.21
CA ASN A 33 -4.80 -12.10 -2.09
C ASN A 33 -4.05 -11.98 -0.75
N VAL A 34 -3.10 -12.90 -0.50
CA VAL A 34 -2.29 -12.93 0.73
C VAL A 34 -1.48 -11.66 0.96
N PHE A 35 -1.16 -10.92 -0.09
CA PHE A 35 -0.45 -9.64 -0.03
C PHE A 35 -1.38 -8.45 0.24
N GLY A 36 -2.69 -8.67 0.32
CA GLY A 36 -3.71 -7.64 0.49
C GLY A 36 -4.08 -6.90 -0.81
N ASN A 37 -3.56 -7.34 -1.95
CA ASN A 37 -3.86 -6.77 -3.26
C ASN A 37 -5.14 -7.37 -3.86
N MET A 38 -5.80 -6.60 -4.71
CA MET A 38 -6.92 -7.08 -5.51
C MET A 38 -6.41 -7.82 -6.75
N PRO A 39 -6.97 -8.99 -7.12
CA PRO A 39 -6.62 -9.64 -8.37
C PRO A 39 -6.93 -8.75 -9.57
N ARG A 40 -6.07 -8.77 -10.61
CA ARG A 40 -6.18 -7.90 -11.81
C ARG A 40 -7.57 -7.89 -12.44
N ARG A 41 -8.25 -9.04 -12.51
CA ARG A 41 -9.57 -9.18 -13.14
C ARG A 41 -10.75 -9.05 -12.16
N ALA A 42 -10.52 -8.86 -10.86
CA ALA A 42 -11.57 -8.96 -9.87
C ALA A 42 -12.71 -7.95 -10.08
N LEU A 43 -12.41 -6.71 -10.44
CA LEU A 43 -13.45 -5.70 -10.75
C LEU A 43 -14.19 -6.00 -12.05
N ALA A 44 -13.49 -6.50 -13.07
CA ALA A 44 -14.12 -6.91 -14.32
C ALA A 44 -15.08 -8.08 -14.09
N THR A 45 -14.66 -9.07 -13.32
CA THR A 45 -15.51 -10.20 -12.89
C THR A 45 -16.68 -9.72 -12.03
N ALA A 46 -16.44 -8.79 -11.10
CA ALA A 46 -17.51 -8.24 -10.28
C ALA A 46 -18.54 -7.50 -11.13
N LYS A 47 -18.11 -6.65 -12.08
CA LYS A 47 -18.98 -5.90 -13.00
C LYS A 47 -19.88 -6.80 -13.85
N ALA A 48 -19.42 -8.01 -14.18
CA ALA A 48 -20.20 -8.94 -14.99
C ALA A 48 -21.38 -9.56 -14.22
N ARG A 49 -21.43 -9.42 -12.89
CA ARG A 49 -22.54 -9.93 -12.08
C ARG A 49 -23.73 -9.00 -12.14
N LYS A 50 -24.94 -9.56 -12.22
CA LYS A 50 -26.21 -8.81 -12.26
C LYS A 50 -26.49 -8.00 -11.00
N ASP A 51 -25.97 -8.45 -9.86
CA ASP A 51 -26.14 -7.81 -8.56
C ASP A 51 -25.10 -6.73 -8.27
N VAL A 52 -24.17 -6.46 -9.20
CA VAL A 52 -23.11 -5.46 -9.03
C VAL A 52 -23.28 -4.32 -10.01
N PHE A 53 -23.09 -3.10 -9.52
CA PHE A 53 -23.11 -1.90 -10.33
C PHE A 53 -22.00 -0.94 -9.94
N VAL A 54 -21.69 0.00 -10.84
CA VAL A 54 -20.74 1.09 -10.59
C VAL A 54 -21.55 2.37 -10.45
N GLY A 55 -21.36 3.08 -9.35
CA GLY A 55 -22.14 4.28 -9.06
C GLY A 55 -21.70 4.96 -7.77
N LYS A 56 -22.45 5.98 -7.38
CA LYS A 56 -22.28 6.67 -6.09
C LYS A 56 -23.23 6.06 -5.06
N SER A 57 -22.77 5.90 -3.83
CA SER A 57 -23.68 5.69 -2.69
C SER A 57 -24.45 6.96 -2.36
N GLU A 58 -25.43 6.85 -1.47
CA GLU A 58 -26.16 7.98 -0.88
C GLU A 58 -25.22 9.07 -0.33
N GLY A 59 -24.16 8.67 0.38
CA GLY A 59 -23.11 9.59 0.85
C GLY A 59 -22.12 10.09 -0.22
N GLY A 60 -22.45 10.01 -1.51
CA GLY A 60 -21.66 10.55 -2.62
C GLY A 60 -20.38 9.78 -2.98
N THR A 61 -20.04 8.71 -2.25
CA THR A 61 -18.83 7.91 -2.52
C THR A 61 -19.00 7.05 -3.77
N GLY A 62 -18.20 7.33 -4.80
CA GLY A 62 -18.15 6.52 -6.01
C GLY A 62 -17.52 5.15 -5.76
N GLY A 63 -18.02 4.10 -6.42
CA GLY A 63 -17.43 2.77 -6.28
C GLY A 63 -18.19 1.66 -7.01
N PHE A 64 -17.70 0.44 -6.80
CA PHE A 64 -18.38 -0.81 -7.11
C PHE A 64 -19.21 -1.23 -5.91
N TRP A 65 -20.50 -1.42 -6.14
CA TRP A 65 -21.48 -1.78 -5.12
C TRP A 65 -22.15 -3.08 -5.51
N ARG A 66 -22.39 -3.95 -4.52
CA ARG A 66 -23.22 -5.13 -4.65
C ARG A 66 -24.54 -4.89 -3.95
N ARG A 67 -25.65 -5.14 -4.64
CA ARG A 67 -26.98 -5.20 -4.05
C ARG A 67 -27.16 -6.57 -3.38
N LEU A 68 -27.42 -6.56 -2.09
CA LEU A 68 -27.77 -7.75 -1.32
C LEU A 68 -29.26 -8.07 -1.47
N ALA A 69 -29.65 -9.29 -1.09
CA ALA A 69 -31.01 -9.77 -1.27
C ALA A 69 -32.05 -8.97 -0.45
N ASP A 70 -31.62 -8.43 0.70
CA ASP A 70 -32.39 -7.53 1.56
C ASP A 70 -32.46 -6.08 1.04
N GLY A 71 -31.88 -5.81 -0.13
CA GLY A 71 -31.81 -4.47 -0.72
C GLY A 71 -30.63 -3.63 -0.25
N ALA A 72 -29.85 -4.08 0.75
CA ALA A 72 -28.72 -3.33 1.26
C ALA A 72 -27.58 -3.24 0.22
N LEU A 73 -26.82 -2.15 0.28
CA LEU A 73 -25.68 -1.92 -0.60
C LEU A 73 -24.36 -2.24 0.10
N GLN A 74 -23.65 -3.22 -0.43
CA GLN A 74 -22.33 -3.58 0.06
C GLN A 74 -21.22 -2.99 -0.84
N PRO A 75 -20.27 -2.22 -0.29
CA PRO A 75 -19.14 -1.71 -1.06
C PRO A 75 -18.16 -2.84 -1.38
N LEU A 76 -17.92 -3.10 -2.66
CA LEU A 76 -16.87 -4.02 -3.11
C LEU A 76 -15.53 -3.30 -3.25
N ALA A 77 -15.54 -2.13 -3.89
CA ALA A 77 -14.38 -1.24 -4.02
C ALA A 77 -14.86 0.21 -4.11
N VAL A 78 -14.12 1.14 -3.53
CA VAL A 78 -14.47 2.57 -3.52
C VAL A 78 -13.42 3.41 -4.22
N PHE A 79 -13.85 4.49 -4.86
CA PHE A 79 -13.01 5.49 -5.49
C PHE A 79 -12.81 6.64 -4.52
N VAL A 80 -11.56 6.90 -4.16
CA VAL A 80 -11.20 8.00 -3.27
C VAL A 80 -10.20 8.95 -3.95
N PRO A 81 -10.28 10.26 -3.68
CA PRO A 81 -9.35 11.23 -4.24
C PRO A 81 -7.95 11.13 -3.61
N SER A 82 -7.86 10.59 -2.39
CA SER A 82 -6.59 10.34 -1.72
C SER A 82 -6.73 9.27 -0.63
N ALA A 83 -5.61 8.66 -0.24
CA ALA A 83 -5.59 7.63 0.79
C ALA A 83 -4.36 7.77 1.68
N LYS A 84 -4.55 7.75 3.00
CA LYS A 84 -3.47 7.80 3.98
C LYS A 84 -2.95 6.39 4.26
N TYR A 85 -1.64 6.19 4.12
CA TYR A 85 -0.98 4.92 4.40
C TYR A 85 -0.01 5.04 5.58
N LYS A 86 -0.01 4.01 6.44
CA LYS A 86 0.97 3.87 7.53
C LYS A 86 2.25 3.19 7.03
N PRO A 87 3.43 3.54 7.56
CA PRO A 87 4.66 2.78 7.35
C PRO A 87 4.45 1.30 7.73
N ARG A 88 4.95 0.37 6.91
CA ARG A 88 4.71 -1.08 7.11
C ARG A 88 5.93 -1.85 7.60
N LEU A 89 7.10 -1.54 7.06
CA LEU A 89 8.31 -2.34 7.28
C LEU A 89 9.17 -1.74 8.40
N GLY A 90 9.18 -0.41 8.51
CA GLY A 90 9.89 0.31 9.56
C GLY A 90 11.40 0.13 9.44
N PHE A 91 11.93 0.06 8.21
CA PHE A 91 13.36 -0.13 7.97
C PHE A 91 14.17 0.95 8.67
N GLN A 92 13.77 2.21 8.62
CA GLN A 92 14.50 3.28 9.32
C GLN A 92 14.70 3.00 10.81
N ALA A 93 13.63 2.64 11.52
CA ALA A 93 13.69 2.32 12.94
C ALA A 93 14.52 1.07 13.22
N ARG A 94 14.36 0.01 12.40
CA ARG A 94 15.12 -1.24 12.53
C ARG A 94 16.61 -1.02 12.25
N THR A 95 16.95 -0.30 11.18
CA THR A 95 18.33 0.05 10.82
C THR A 95 18.96 0.89 11.91
N ALA A 96 18.27 1.92 12.42
CA ALA A 96 18.77 2.72 13.53
C ALA A 96 19.07 1.86 14.77
N LYS A 97 18.21 0.89 15.08
CA LYS A 97 18.44 -0.06 16.18
C LYS A 97 19.68 -0.93 15.94
N VAL A 98 19.84 -1.49 14.74
CA VAL A 98 21.00 -2.32 14.39
C VAL A 98 22.29 -1.50 14.46
N VAL A 99 22.33 -0.34 13.81
CA VAL A 99 23.52 0.55 13.81
C VAL A 99 23.92 0.93 15.24
N ARG A 100 22.97 1.32 16.10
CA ARG A 100 23.28 1.64 17.50
C ARG A 100 23.89 0.47 18.26
N ALA A 101 23.44 -0.76 17.97
CA ALA A 101 23.94 -1.96 18.64
C ALA A 101 25.33 -2.38 18.13
N THR A 102 25.62 -2.19 16.84
CA THR A 102 26.83 -2.73 16.20
C THR A 102 27.95 -1.72 15.99
N LEU A 103 27.66 -0.42 15.98
CA LEU A 103 28.63 0.62 15.60
C LEU A 103 29.84 0.68 16.55
N ALA A 104 29.61 0.78 17.85
CA ALA A 104 30.69 0.89 18.83
C ALA A 104 31.65 -0.32 18.86
N PRO A 105 31.17 -1.58 18.94
CA PRO A 105 32.07 -2.73 18.93
C PRO A 105 32.82 -2.88 17.60
N ALA A 106 32.15 -2.69 16.46
CA ALA A 106 32.80 -2.75 15.15
C ALA A 106 33.87 -1.66 14.98
N PHE A 107 33.57 -0.43 15.42
CA PHE A 107 34.53 0.67 15.37
C PHE A 107 35.78 0.39 16.21
N ARG A 108 35.60 -0.11 17.44
CA ARG A 108 36.72 -0.46 18.32
C ARG A 108 37.60 -1.55 17.72
N GLU A 109 36.99 -2.59 17.15
CA GLU A 109 37.72 -3.68 16.51
C GLU A 109 38.56 -3.19 15.32
N GLN A 110 37.97 -2.36 14.45
CA GLN A 110 38.67 -1.83 13.29
C GLN A 110 39.75 -0.81 13.67
N LEU A 111 39.51 0.02 14.69
CA LEU A 111 40.53 0.93 15.22
C LEU A 111 41.72 0.15 15.80
N ALA A 112 41.46 -0.92 16.56
CA ALA A 112 42.52 -1.78 17.10
C ALA A 112 43.36 -2.42 15.99
N LYS A 113 42.70 -2.93 14.93
CA LYS A 113 43.39 -3.48 13.74
C LYS A 113 44.25 -2.41 13.05
N ALA A 114 43.73 -1.21 12.85
CA ALA A 114 44.44 -0.10 12.23
C ALA A 114 45.70 0.30 13.01
N ILE A 115 45.62 0.40 14.34
CA ILE A 115 46.77 0.70 15.21
C ILE A 115 47.82 -0.41 15.13
N ALA A 116 47.40 -1.68 15.11
CA ALA A 116 48.32 -2.81 15.01
C ALA A 116 49.07 -2.82 13.67
N THR A 117 48.40 -2.48 12.56
CA THR A 117 49.04 -2.38 11.25
C THR A 117 49.94 -1.16 11.10
N ALA A 118 49.62 -0.04 11.77
CA ALA A 118 50.42 1.18 11.72
C ALA A 118 51.70 1.12 12.57
N ARG A 119 51.81 0.15 13.48
CA ARG A 119 53.01 -0.11 14.29
C ARG A 119 54.04 -1.00 13.59
N ARG A 120 53.75 -1.46 12.38
CA ARG A 120 54.64 -2.28 11.54
C ARG A 120 55.29 -1.41 10.48
#